data_AF-A0A928F648-F1
#
_entry.id   AF-A0A928F648-F1
#
_cell.length_a   1.000
_cell.length_b   1.000
_cell.length_c   1.000
_cell.angle_alpha   90.00
_cell.angle_beta   90.00
_cell.angle_gamma   90.00
#
_symmetry.space_group_name_H-M   'P 1'
#
loop_
_entity.id
_entity.type
_entity.pdbx_description
1 polymer ?
#
loop_
_entity_poly.entity_id
_entity_poly.type
_entity_poly.pdbx_seq_one_letter_code
_entity_poly.pdbx_strand_id
1 'polypeptide(L)' 'MDRVINQLQEFYQKGYIDQPSYDFSEAYDENGNPVWYCECSVGRKTWQGYHSSKKQGKKSVAYSMLCDILGLEEEDET' A
#
# COMPACT_ATOMS: atom_id res chain seq x y z
N MET A 1 -9.99 -5.10 7.67
CA MET A 1 -9.31 -4.60 6.44
C MET A 1 -9.46 -3.09 6.21
N ASP A 2 -10.63 -2.46 6.39
CA ASP A 2 -10.75 -0.97 6.26
C ASP A 2 -10.07 -0.19 7.39
N ARG A 3 -9.70 -0.88 8.48
CA ARG A 3 -8.96 -0.30 9.61
C ARG A 3 -7.56 0.21 9.22
N VAL A 4 -6.91 -0.38 8.21
CA VAL A 4 -5.55 0.00 7.79
C VAL A 4 -5.55 1.43 7.22
N ILE A 5 -6.52 1.75 6.37
CA ILE A 5 -6.65 3.09 5.78
C ILE A 5 -6.93 4.13 6.85
N ASN A 6 -7.82 3.82 7.79
CA ASN A 6 -8.12 4.70 8.92
C ASN A 6 -6.88 4.91 9.80
N GLN A 7 -6.12 3.85 10.08
CA GLN A 7 -4.91 3.95 10.91
C GLN A 7 -3.85 4.85 10.28
N LEU A 8 -3.63 4.72 8.97
CA LEU A 8 -2.73 5.61 8.22
C LEU A 8 -3.21 7.06 8.25
N GLN A 9 -4.52 7.28 8.12
CA GLN A 9 -5.10 8.61 8.21
C GLN A 9 -4.87 9.22 9.61
N GLU A 10 -5.03 8.44 10.68
CA GLU A 10 -4.71 8.88 12.04
C GLU A 10 -3.23 9.22 12.20
N PHE A 11 -2.33 8.43 11.58
CA PHE A 11 -0.90 8.70 11.62
C PHE A 11 -0.53 10.00 10.92
N TYR A 12 -1.13 10.25 9.75
CA TYR A 12 -0.98 11.52 9.05
C TYR A 12 -1.49 12.69 9.89
N GLN A 13 -2.69 12.58 10.48
CA GLN A 13 -3.27 13.63 11.32
C GLN A 13 -2.46 13.93 12.58
N LYS A 14 -1.78 12.92 13.15
CA LYS A 14 -0.89 13.08 14.31
C LYS A 14 0.51 13.54 13.93
N GLY A 15 0.83 13.62 12.63
CA GLY A 15 2.15 14.02 12.13
C GLY A 15 3.23 12.93 12.22
N TYR A 16 2.84 11.66 12.37
CA TYR A 16 3.79 10.54 12.35
C TYR A 16 4.31 10.22 10.95
N ILE A 17 3.51 10.52 9.92
CA ILE A 17 3.84 10.30 8.52
C ILE A 17 3.45 11.51 7.67
N ASP A 18 4.09 11.64 6.51
CA ASP A 18 3.62 12.52 5.44
C ASP A 18 2.27 12.04 4.87
N GLN A 19 1.61 12.90 4.10
CA GLN A 19 0.35 12.55 3.45
C GLN A 19 0.55 11.37 2.48
N PRO A 20 -0.19 10.26 2.62
CA PRO A 20 -0.12 9.17 1.67
C PRO A 20 -0.76 9.55 0.34
N SER A 21 0.00 9.37 -0.75
CA SER A 21 -0.46 9.49 -2.13
C SER A 21 -0.77 8.10 -2.69
N TYR A 22 -1.84 7.96 -3.45
CA TYR A 22 -2.21 6.69 -4.09
C TYR A 22 -2.36 6.87 -5.59
N ASP A 23 -1.70 6.01 -6.37
CA ASP A 23 -1.86 5.95 -7.82
C ASP A 23 -2.38 4.57 -8.25
N PHE A 24 -3.25 4.55 -9.27
CA PHE A 24 -3.87 3.33 -9.76
C PHE A 24 -3.91 3.33 -11.28
N SER A 25 -3.23 2.37 -11.87
CA SER A 25 -3.16 2.20 -13.32
C SER A 25 -3.61 0.80 -13.71
N GLU A 26 -4.33 0.68 -14.83
CA GLU A 26 -4.67 -0.62 -15.40
C GLU A 26 -3.43 -1.17 -16.12
N ALA A 27 -3.14 -2.44 -15.88
CA ALA A 27 -2.05 -3.19 -16.49
C ALA A 27 -2.57 -4.56 -16.94
N TYR A 28 -1.73 -5.32 -17.63
CA TYR A 28 -2.07 -6.65 -18.11
C TYR A 28 -1.00 -7.62 -17.66
N ASP A 29 -1.41 -8.77 -17.14
CA ASP A 29 -0.48 -9.86 -16.81
C ASP A 29 0.06 -10.54 -18.08
N GLU A 30 0.97 -11.50 -17.92
CA GLU A 30 1.57 -12.24 -19.04
C GLU A 30 0.54 -13.05 -19.86
N ASN A 31 -0.63 -13.34 -19.28
CA ASN A 31 -1.73 -14.03 -19.94
C ASN A 31 -2.73 -13.04 -20.61
N GLY A 32 -2.48 -11.74 -20.52
CA GLY A 32 -3.38 -10.70 -21.04
C GLY A 32 -4.60 -10.44 -20.16
N ASN A 33 -4.64 -10.94 -18.92
CA ASN A 33 -5.72 -10.60 -17.99
C ASN A 33 -5.51 -9.19 -17.43
N PRO A 34 -6.59 -8.39 -17.30
CA PRO A 34 -6.50 -7.07 -16.69
C PRO A 34 -6.18 -7.19 -15.21
N VAL A 35 -5.11 -6.50 -14.80
CA VAL A 35 -4.69 -6.35 -13.41
C VAL A 35 -4.55 -4.87 -13.08
N TRP A 36 -4.60 -4.53 -11.80
CA TRP A 36 -4.45 -3.17 -11.30
C TRP A 36 -3.07 -3.01 -10.70
N TYR A 37 -2.23 -2.20 -11.35
CA TYR A 37 -1.06 -1.64 -10.70
C TYR A 37 -1.52 -0.61 -9.67
N CYS A 38 -1.15 -0.84 -8.42
CA CYS A 38 -1.50 0.01 -7.29
C CYS A 38 -0.21 0.48 -6.63
N GLU A 39 -0.12 1.77 -6.37
CA GLU A 39 1.03 2.39 -5.72
C GLU A 39 0.57 3.27 -4.57
N CYS A 40 1.32 3.25 -3.47
CA CYS A 40 1.19 4.17 -2.34
C CYS A 40 2.55 4.79 -2.04
N SER A 41 2.61 6.11 -1.94
CA SER A 41 3.84 6.85 -1.73
C SER A 41 3.70 7.81 -0.55
N VAL A 42 4.64 7.76 0.39
CA VAL A 42 4.68 8.58 1.61
C VAL A 42 6.07 9.12 1.83
N GLY A 43 6.20 10.44 1.79
CA GLY A 43 7.49 11.11 1.88
C GLY A 43 8.41 10.65 0.74
N ARG A 44 9.44 9.85 1.07
CA ARG A 44 10.40 9.29 0.11
C ARG A 44 10.25 7.78 -0.12
N LYS A 45 9.31 7.12 0.56
CA LYS A 45 9.07 5.68 0.44
C LYS A 45 7.86 5.41 -0.45
N THR A 46 7.94 4.33 -1.22
CA THR A 46 6.89 3.90 -2.15
C THR A 46 6.67 2.40 -2.03
N TRP A 47 5.40 2.00 -1.98
CA TRP A 47 4.94 0.62 -1.95
C TRP A 47 4.04 0.37 -3.14
N GLN A 48 4.29 -0.70 -3.87
CA GLN A 48 3.59 -1.00 -5.11
C GLN A 48 3.22 -2.48 -5.21
N GLY A 49 2.19 -2.80 -5.99
CA GLY A 49 1.77 -4.17 -6.22
C GLY A 49 0.71 -4.30 -7.32
N TYR A 50 0.65 -5.48 -7.93
CA TYR A 50 -0.38 -5.84 -8.90
C TYR A 50 -1.50 -6.63 -8.22
N HIS A 51 -2.75 -6.23 -8.47
CA HIS A 51 -3.92 -6.83 -7.83
C HIS A 51 -5.08 -7.00 -8.80
N SER A 52 -5.97 -7.94 -8.52
CA SER A 52 -7.18 -8.15 -9.34
C SER A 52 -8.21 -7.02 -9.24
N SER A 53 -8.08 -6.11 -8.27
CA SER A 53 -8.96 -4.94 -8.14
C SER A 53 -8.27 -3.75 -7.45
N LYS A 54 -8.64 -2.52 -7.83
CA LYS A 54 -8.20 -1.28 -7.15
C LYS A 54 -8.46 -1.30 -5.64
N LYS A 55 -9.63 -1.81 -5.24
CA LYS A 55 -10.05 -1.83 -3.82
C LYS A 55 -9.14 -2.74 -2.99
N GLN A 56 -8.79 -3.90 -3.52
CA GLN A 56 -7.88 -4.82 -2.86
C GLN A 56 -6.45 -4.25 -2.86
N GLY A 57 -6.00 -3.75 -4.01
CA GLY A 57 -4.64 -3.21 -4.11
C GLY A 57 -4.40 -2.02 -3.22
N LYS A 58 -5.34 -1.07 -3.14
CA LYS A 58 -5.29 0.04 -2.16
C LYS A 58 -5.08 -0.44 -0.73
N LYS A 59 -5.79 -1.50 -0.33
CA LYS A 59 -5.67 -2.08 1.02
C LYS A 59 -4.34 -2.79 1.22
N SER A 60 -3.85 -3.47 0.18
CA SER A 60 -2.57 -4.18 0.21
C SER A 60 -1.39 -3.22 0.36
N VAL A 61 -1.26 -2.22 -0.51
CA VAL A 61 -0.15 -1.26 -0.45
C VAL A 61 -0.17 -0.42 0.83
N ALA A 62 -1.37 -0.08 1.33
CA ALA A 62 -1.52 0.58 2.62
C ALA A 62 -1.10 -0.30 3.80
N TYR A 63 -1.35 -1.62 3.70
CA TYR A 63 -0.95 -2.56 4.74
C TYR A 63 0.57 -2.73 4.76
N SER A 64 1.20 -2.91 3.59
CA SER A 64 2.66 -2.99 3.46
C SER A 64 3.34 -1.74 4.03
N MET A 65 2.79 -0.57 3.73
CA MET A 65 3.23 0.69 4.32
C MET A 65 3.08 0.71 5.84
N LEU A 66 1.93 0.30 6.36
CA LEU A 66 1.68 0.28 7.80
C LEU A 66 2.64 -0.67 8.54
N CYS A 67 2.91 -1.85 7.97
CA CYS A 67 3.90 -2.79 8.51
C CYS A 67 5.29 -2.18 8.58
N ASP A 68 5.75 -1.54 7.51
CA ASP A 68 7.05 -0.86 7.47
C ASP A 68 7.15 0.27 8.51
N ILE A 69 6.09 1.07 8.69
CA ILE A 69 6.06 2.14 9.72
C ILE A 69 6.08 1.56 11.14
N LEU A 70 5.37 0.46 11.36
CA LEU A 70 5.30 -0.19 12.67
C LEU A 70 6.53 -1.04 12.99
N GLY A 71 7.49 -1.18 12.06
CA GLY A 71 8.63 -2.08 12.22
C GLY A 71 8.21 -3.54 12.31
N LEU A 72 7.06 -3.90 11.76
CA LEU A 72 6.63 -5.27 11.56
C LEU A 72 7.31 -5.81 10.30
N GLU A 73 8.64 -5.79 10.29
CA GLU A 73 9.40 -6.66 9.41
C GLU A 73 9.10 -8.09 9.90
N GLU A 74 8.56 -8.95 9.02
CA GLU A 74 8.64 -10.39 9.31
C GLU A 74 10.14 -10.67 9.45
N GLU A 75 10.58 -11.00 10.67
CA GLU A 75 11.89 -11.59 10.88
C GLU A 75 11.92 -12.85 10.00
N ASP A 76 12.55 -12.76 8.82
CA ASP A 76 13.01 -13.92 8.08
C ASP A 76 14.04 -14.61 9.01
N GLU A 77 13.54 -15.51 9.88
CA GLU A 77 14.38 -16.46 10.61
C GLU A 77 15.19 -17.23 9.55
N THR A 78 16.48 -16.89 9.47
CA THR A 78 17.51 -17.49 8.61
C THR A 78 17.71 -18.99 8.89
#